data_AF-A0A954W1R3-F1
#
_entry.id   AF-A0A954W1R3-F1
#
_cell.length_a   1.000
_cell.length_b   1.000
_cell.length_c   1.000
_cell.angle_alpha   90.00
_cell.angle_beta   90.00
_cell.angle_gamma   90.00
#
_symmetry.space_group_name_H-M   'P 1'
#
loop_
_entity.id
_entity.type
_entity.pdbx_description
1 polymer ?
#
loop_
_entity_poly.entity_id
_entity_poly.type
_entity_poly.pdbx_seq_one_letter_code
_entity_poly.pdbx_strand_id
1 'polypeptide(L)'
;MMQPEQRALWEKLDRLELDDLGAALRFSVRLAKDNGWTLPYARRVIHEYKRFLFLCMEAEHVACPSDQVDQVWHLHLTYTRSYWDTLCRDTLGRPLHHEATRGGEAERRKHDDIYRRTLASYQR
;
A
#
# COMPACT_ATOMS: atom_id res chain seq x y z
N MET A 1 4.05 3.17 22.68
CA MET A 1 3.14 2.01 22.76
C MET A 1 1.95 2.31 21.86
N MET A 2 1.55 1.38 20.99
CA MET A 2 0.49 1.61 19.99
C MET A 2 -0.87 1.77 20.68
N GLN A 3 -1.65 2.77 20.27
CA GLN A 3 -2.98 3.03 20.80
C GLN A 3 -3.98 1.91 20.39
N PRO A 4 -5.09 1.72 21.13
CA PRO A 4 -6.06 0.67 20.81
C PRO A 4 -6.63 0.76 19.39
N GLU A 5 -6.93 1.97 18.92
CA GLU A 5 -7.46 2.21 17.57
C GLU A 5 -6.44 1.85 16.49
N GLN A 6 -5.18 2.21 16.70
CA GLN A 6 -4.06 1.85 15.83
C GLN A 6 -3.91 0.32 15.75
N ARG A 7 -4.03 -0.38 16.89
CA ARG A 7 -3.99 -1.85 16.93
C ARG A 7 -5.13 -2.46 16.13
N ALA A 8 -6.35 -1.95 16.32
CA ALA A 8 -7.51 -2.42 15.58
C ALA A 8 -7.35 -2.20 14.06
N LEU A 9 -6.82 -1.05 13.64
CA LEU A 9 -6.54 -0.78 12.22
C LEU A 9 -5.50 -1.75 11.66
N TRP A 10 -4.38 -1.93 12.36
CA TRP A 10 -3.33 -2.86 11.93
C TRP A 10 -3.86 -4.29 11.80
N GLU A 11 -4.67 -4.76 12.75
CA GLU A 11 -5.27 -6.10 12.68
C GLU A 11 -6.19 -6.27 11.47
N LYS A 12 -6.97 -5.24 11.10
CA LYS A 12 -7.79 -5.29 9.89
C LYS A 12 -6.93 -5.34 8.62
N LEU A 13 -5.88 -4.51 8.55
CA LEU A 13 -4.96 -4.49 7.42
C LEU A 13 -4.18 -5.80 7.29
N ASP A 14 -3.72 -6.38 8.40
CA ASP A 14 -2.99 -7.65 8.41
C ASP A 14 -3.87 -8.80 7.88
N ARG A 15 -5.16 -8.81 8.23
CA ARG A 15 -6.16 -9.78 7.73
C ARG A 15 -6.64 -9.53 6.31
N LEU A 16 -6.32 -8.40 5.68
CA LEU A 16 -6.72 -8.12 4.31
C LEU A 16 -6.06 -9.11 3.35
N GLU A 17 -6.85 -10.01 2.77
CA GLU A 17 -6.37 -10.97 1.77
C GLU A 17 -6.53 -10.42 0.36
N LEU A 18 -5.41 -10.31 -0.37
CA LEU A 18 -5.40 -9.92 -1.78
C LEU A 18 -5.42 -11.14 -2.70
N ASP A 19 -4.97 -12.30 -2.21
CA ASP A 19 -5.01 -13.55 -2.97
C ASP A 19 -6.37 -14.23 -2.78
N ASP A 20 -7.14 -14.33 -3.87
CA ASP A 20 -8.29 -15.24 -3.92
C ASP A 20 -7.80 -16.67 -4.21
N LEU A 21 -7.95 -17.57 -3.23
CA LEU A 21 -7.54 -18.97 -3.36
C LEU A 21 -8.32 -19.74 -4.43
N GLY A 22 -9.51 -19.26 -4.82
CA GLY A 22 -10.30 -19.82 -5.92
C GLY A 22 -9.88 -19.32 -7.31
N ALA A 23 -9.05 -18.29 -7.39
CA ALA A 23 -8.64 -17.69 -8.67
C ALA A 23 -7.43 -18.43 -9.28
N ALA A 24 -7.54 -18.76 -10.57
CA ALA A 24 -6.45 -19.38 -11.34
C ALA A 24 -5.20 -18.48 -11.42
N LEU A 25 -5.38 -17.16 -11.45
CA LEU A 25 -4.31 -16.17 -11.39
C LEU A 25 -4.47 -15.29 -10.15
N ARG A 26 -3.84 -15.73 -9.05
CA ARG A 26 -3.79 -15.00 -7.78
C ARG A 26 -3.05 -13.66 -7.92
N PHE A 27 -3.44 -12.69 -7.10
CA PHE A 27 -2.88 -11.35 -7.08
C PHE A 27 -1.34 -11.36 -6.95
N SER A 28 -0.80 -12.12 -5.99
CA SER A 28 0.64 -12.21 -5.74
C SER A 28 1.41 -12.85 -6.89
N VAL A 29 0.79 -13.79 -7.61
CA VAL A 29 1.37 -14.44 -8.79
C VAL A 29 1.41 -13.45 -9.96
N ARG A 30 0.32 -12.70 -10.18
CA ARG A 30 0.28 -11.66 -11.21
C ARG A 30 1.29 -10.56 -10.92
N LEU A 31 1.31 -10.04 -9.68
CA LEU A 31 2.27 -9.04 -9.24
C LEU A 31 3.71 -9.48 -9.50
N ALA A 32 4.04 -10.74 -9.15
CA ALA A 32 5.35 -11.30 -9.39
C ALA A 32 5.70 -11.34 -10.88
N LYS A 33 4.78 -11.82 -11.72
CA LYS A 33 4.96 -11.90 -13.16
C LYS A 33 5.16 -10.51 -13.80
N ASP A 34 4.29 -9.57 -13.49
CA ASP A 34 4.26 -8.25 -14.12
C ASP A 34 5.52 -7.41 -13.81
N ASN A 35 6.18 -7.69 -12.67
CA ASN A 35 7.37 -6.98 -12.22
C ASN A 35 8.69 -7.78 -12.33
N GLY A 36 8.64 -9.02 -12.84
CA GLY A 36 9.82 -9.90 -12.89
C GLY A 36 10.34 -10.31 -11.51
N TRP A 37 9.47 -10.37 -10.51
CA TRP A 37 9.82 -10.71 -9.13
C TRP A 37 9.64 -12.20 -8.84
N THR A 38 10.35 -12.69 -7.82
CA THR A 38 10.03 -13.99 -7.24
C THR A 38 8.74 -13.90 -6.42
N LEU A 39 7.95 -14.98 -6.38
CA LEU A 39 6.72 -15.02 -5.58
C LEU A 39 6.96 -14.69 -4.08
N PRO A 40 8.02 -15.20 -3.42
CA PRO A 40 8.33 -14.79 -2.05
C PRO A 40 8.61 -13.29 -1.92
N TYR A 41 9.27 -12.66 -2.91
CA TYR A 41 9.49 -11.22 -2.87
C TYR A 41 8.19 -10.44 -3.02
N ALA A 42 7.34 -10.80 -3.99
CA ALA A 42 6.03 -10.17 -4.18
C ALA A 42 5.19 -10.22 -2.89
N ARG A 43 5.18 -11.35 -2.17
CA ARG A 43 4.49 -11.49 -0.88
C ARG A 43 5.06 -10.57 0.21
N ARG A 44 6.39 -10.42 0.28
CA ARG A 44 7.03 -9.46 1.20
C ARG A 44 6.62 -8.02 0.89
N VAL A 45 6.57 -7.65 -0.40
CA VAL A 45 6.16 -6.30 -0.80
C VAL A 45 4.67 -6.07 -0.53
N ILE A 46 3.80 -7.08 -0.68
CA ILE A 46 2.38 -6.99 -0.28
C ILE A 46 2.24 -6.73 1.22
N HIS A 47 3.03 -7.40 2.06
CA HIS A 47 3.04 -7.13 3.49
C HIS A 47 3.54 -5.70 3.79
N GLU A 48 4.56 -5.23 3.08
CA GLU A 48 5.02 -3.84 3.21
C GLU A 48 3.97 -2.82 2.74
N TYR A 49 3.20 -3.13 1.70
CA TYR A 49 2.06 -2.31 1.27
C TYR A 49 1.02 -2.14 2.38
N LYS A 50 0.72 -3.19 3.16
CA LYS A 50 -0.16 -3.07 4.33
C LYS A 50 0.40 -2.13 5.40
N ARG A 51 1.72 -2.18 5.65
CA ARG A 51 2.39 -1.24 6.57
C ARG A 51 2.36 0.19 6.06
N PHE A 52 2.54 0.37 4.76
CA PHE A 52 2.45 1.68 4.13
C PHE A 52 1.02 2.26 4.19
N LEU A 53 -0.01 1.43 3.98
CA LEU A 53 -1.41 1.82 4.17
C LEU A 53 -1.68 2.28 5.61
N PHE A 54 -1.16 1.54 6.60
CA PHE A 54 -1.25 1.94 8.00
C PHE A 54 -0.62 3.34 8.22
N LEU A 55 0.57 3.58 7.67
CA LEU A 55 1.20 4.90 7.77
C LEU A 55 0.42 6.00 7.08
N CYS A 56 -0.21 5.74 5.93
CA CYS A 56 -1.08 6.73 5.27
C CYS A 56 -2.26 7.14 6.15
N MET A 57 -2.69 6.27 7.06
CA MET A 57 -3.80 6.54 7.95
C MET A 57 -3.39 7.32 9.19
N GLU A 58 -2.20 7.04 9.72
CA GLU A 58 -1.71 7.57 10.99
C GLU A 58 -0.80 8.80 10.85
N ALA A 59 -0.14 8.97 9.71
CA ALA A 59 0.77 10.09 9.51
C ALA A 59 -0.01 11.40 9.33
N GLU A 60 0.44 12.47 9.99
CA GLU A 60 -0.07 13.84 9.82
C GLU A 60 0.37 14.48 8.48
N HIS A 61 0.91 13.71 7.56
CA HIS A 61 1.41 14.17 6.27
C HIS A 61 1.13 13.15 5.17
N VAL A 62 1.12 13.63 3.93
CA VAL A 62 1.07 12.74 2.75
C VAL A 62 2.29 11.81 2.78
N ALA A 63 2.06 10.52 2.59
CA ALA A 63 3.12 9.52 2.50
C ALA A 63 3.42 9.21 1.03
N CYS A 64 4.70 8.94 0.72
CA CYS A 64 5.14 8.49 -0.60
C CYS A 64 5.60 7.04 -0.47
N PRO A 65 5.05 6.09 -1.25
CA PRO A 65 5.51 4.72 -1.24
C PRO A 65 6.90 4.60 -1.87
N SER A 66 7.58 3.48 -1.62
CA SER A 66 8.68 3.05 -2.49
C SER A 66 8.12 2.56 -3.83
N ASP A 67 8.95 2.50 -4.87
CA ASP A 67 8.52 1.96 -6.19
C ASP A 67 7.85 0.59 -6.05
N GLN A 68 8.41 -0.33 -5.27
CA GLN A 68 7.83 -1.68 -5.15
C GLN A 68 6.45 -1.67 -4.48
N VAL A 69 6.27 -0.86 -3.43
CA VAL A 69 4.97 -0.69 -2.79
C VAL A 69 3.97 -0.03 -3.74
N ASP A 70 4.43 0.92 -4.54
CA ASP A 70 3.63 1.60 -5.56
C ASP A 70 3.14 0.62 -6.64
N GLN A 71 3.96 -0.35 -7.05
CA GLN A 71 3.51 -1.41 -7.97
C GLN A 71 2.40 -2.29 -7.38
N VAL A 72 2.42 -2.56 -6.07
CA VAL A 72 1.32 -3.27 -5.41
C VAL A 72 0.06 -2.42 -5.44
N TRP A 73 0.18 -1.12 -5.13
CA TRP A 73 -0.94 -0.19 -5.12
C TRP A 73 -1.55 -0.05 -6.51
N HIS A 74 -0.74 0.15 -7.54
CA HIS A 74 -1.18 0.19 -8.94
C HIS A 74 -1.97 -1.06 -9.32
N LEU A 75 -1.45 -2.26 -9.01
CA LEU A 75 -2.18 -3.48 -9.30
C LEU A 75 -3.50 -3.53 -8.52
N HIS A 76 -3.50 -3.19 -7.23
CA HIS A 76 -4.70 -3.22 -6.39
C HIS A 76 -5.81 -2.29 -6.88
N LEU A 77 -5.48 -1.11 -7.42
CA LEU A 77 -6.45 -0.20 -8.04
C LEU A 77 -7.23 -0.87 -9.20
N THR A 78 -6.63 -1.85 -9.89
CA THR A 78 -7.32 -2.60 -10.94
C THR A 78 -8.32 -3.64 -10.40
N TYR A 79 -8.19 -4.03 -9.13
CA TYR A 79 -9.13 -4.92 -8.43
C TYR A 79 -10.18 -4.07 -7.70
N THR A 80 -10.98 -3.34 -8.47
CA THR A 80 -11.81 -2.22 -7.99
C THR A 80 -12.72 -2.54 -6.80
N ARG A 81 -13.32 -3.74 -6.73
CA ARG A 81 -14.13 -4.16 -5.57
C ARG A 81 -13.28 -4.40 -4.33
N SER A 82 -12.14 -5.08 -4.48
CA SER A 82 -11.19 -5.30 -3.37
C SER A 82 -10.66 -3.95 -2.86
N TYR A 83 -10.34 -3.02 -3.77
CA TYR A 83 -9.83 -1.72 -3.41
C TYR A 83 -10.87 -0.80 -2.76
N TRP A 84 -12.02 -0.60 -3.41
CA TRP A 84 -13.01 0.38 -2.96
C TRP A 84 -13.92 -0.15 -1.85
N ASP A 85 -14.41 -1.38 -1.99
CA ASP A 85 -15.34 -1.95 -1.01
C ASP A 85 -14.54 -2.54 0.17
N THR A 86 -13.64 -3.48 -0.09
CA THR A 86 -12.95 -4.18 1.01
C THR A 86 -11.89 -3.32 1.71
N LEU A 87 -10.99 -2.66 0.96
CA LEU A 87 -9.95 -1.84 1.56
C LEU A 87 -10.52 -0.49 2.03
N CYS A 88 -11.03 0.36 1.13
CA CYS A 88 -11.39 1.74 1.51
C CYS A 88 -12.59 1.79 2.46
N ARG A 89 -13.70 1.13 2.12
CA ARG A 89 -14.93 1.17 2.94
C ARG A 89 -14.80 0.31 4.20
N ASP A 90 -14.48 -0.97 4.06
CA ASP A 90 -14.59 -1.92 5.19
C ASP A 90 -13.36 -1.92 6.10
N THR A 91 -12.17 -1.71 5.54
CA THR A 91 -10.89 -1.77 6.29
C THR A 91 -10.48 -0.39 6.82
N LEU A 92 -10.32 0.60 5.93
CA LEU A 92 -9.83 1.94 6.27
C LEU A 92 -10.93 2.87 6.80
N GLY A 93 -12.20 2.62 6.43
CA GLY A 93 -13.34 3.48 6.77
C GLY A 93 -13.38 4.83 6.04
N ARG A 94 -12.48 5.07 5.08
CA ARG A 94 -12.45 6.28 4.26
C ARG A 94 -11.74 6.04 2.91
N PRO A 95 -12.01 6.85 1.88
CA PRO A 95 -11.26 6.80 0.63
C PRO A 95 -9.77 7.06 0.85
N LEU A 96 -8.94 6.29 0.15
CA LEU A 96 -7.53 6.59 -0.05
C LEU A 96 -7.29 6.68 -1.55
N HIS A 97 -6.82 7.83 -2.04
CA HIS A 97 -6.61 8.07 -3.47
C HIS A 97 -5.15 7.91 -3.83
N HIS A 98 -4.90 7.30 -4.99
CA HIS A 98 -3.60 7.30 -5.63
C HIS A 98 -3.55 8.48 -6.61
N GLU A 99 -2.53 9.32 -6.48
CA GLU A 99 -2.37 10.54 -7.26
C GLU A 99 -1.16 10.41 -8.18
N ALA A 100 -1.38 10.58 -9.48
CA ALA A 100 -0.29 10.56 -10.46
C ALA A 100 0.63 11.78 -10.27
N THR A 101 1.93 11.57 -10.44
CA THR A 101 2.88 12.68 -10.49
C THR A 101 2.62 13.57 -11.72
N ARG A 102 2.78 14.88 -11.57
CA ARG A 102 2.73 15.82 -12.70
C ARG A 102 4.04 15.84 -13.50
N GLY A 103 5.07 15.14 -13.03
CA GLY A 103 6.39 15.07 -13.67
C GLY A 103 7.22 16.35 -13.49
N GLY A 104 8.46 16.30 -13.97
CA GLY A 104 9.43 17.39 -13.88
C GLY A 104 10.26 17.40 -12.60
N GLU A 105 11.30 18.23 -12.59
CA GLU A 105 12.30 18.27 -11.52
C GLU A 105 11.73 18.77 -10.18
N ALA A 106 10.77 19.70 -10.22
CA ALA A 106 10.11 20.20 -9.03
C ALA A 106 9.30 19.10 -8.31
N GLU A 107 8.50 18.32 -9.03
CA GLU A 107 7.76 17.20 -8.44
C GLU A 107 8.71 16.10 -7.96
N ARG A 108 9.80 15.82 -8.67
CA ARG A 108 10.83 14.87 -8.20
C ARG A 108 11.41 15.28 -6.86
N ARG A 109 11.86 16.53 -6.71
CA ARG A 109 12.41 17.03 -5.43
C ARG A 109 11.40 16.97 -4.29
N LYS A 110 10.14 17.31 -4.58
CA LYS A 110 9.03 17.19 -3.62
C LYS A 110 8.80 15.72 -3.21
N HIS A 111 8.78 14.79 -4.17
CA HIS A 111 8.63 13.36 -3.89
C HIS A 111 9.78 12.84 -3.04
N ASP A 112 11.03 13.22 -3.35
CA ASP A 112 12.20 12.81 -2.56
C ASP A 112 12.12 13.28 -1.10
N ASP A 113 11.60 14.49 -0.87
CA ASP A 113 11.40 15.01 0.49
C ASP A 113 10.29 14.29 1.24
N ILE A 114 9.14 14.07 0.58
CA ILE A 114 8.02 13.31 1.15
C ILE A 114 8.45 11.87 1.44
N TYR A 115 9.22 11.24 0.56
CA TYR A 115 9.73 9.89 0.76
C TYR A 115 10.65 9.81 1.98
N ARG A 116 11.59 10.77 2.14
CA ARG A 116 12.43 10.87 3.34
C ARG A 116 11.60 11.00 4.62
N ARG A 117 10.55 11.84 4.61
CA ARG A 117 9.62 11.97 5.75
C ARG A 117 8.84 10.69 6.03
N THR A 118 8.43 9.99 4.97
CA THR A 118 7.73 8.70 5.07
C THR A 118 8.62 7.67 5.77
N LEU A 119 9.88 7.55 5.37
CA LEU A 119 10.85 6.66 6.03
C LEU A 119 11.07 7.00 7.51
N ALA A 120 11.11 8.30 7.85
CA ALA A 120 11.22 8.73 9.25
C ALA A 120 9.99 8.35 10.09
N SER A 121 8.80 8.22 9.49
CA SER A 121 7.58 7.79 10.19
C SER A 121 7.56 6.29 10.52
N TYR A 122 8.34 5.47 9.81
CA TYR A 122 8.53 4.05 10.16
C TYR A 122 9.35 3.83 11.44
N GLN A 123 10.09 4.85 11.91
CA GLN A 123 11.05 4.72 13.01
C GLN A 123 10.49 5.18 14.37
N ARG A 124 9.21 5.55 14.43
CA ARG A 124 8.57 6.13 15.63
C ARG A 124 7.72 5.12 16.40
#